data_AF-A0A1Y5U2I3-F1
#
_entry.id   AF-A0A1Y5U2I3-F1
#
_cell.length_a   1.000
_cell.length_b   1.000
_cell.length_c   1.000
_cell.angle_alpha   90.00
_cell.angle_beta   90.00
_cell.angle_gamma   90.00
#
_symmetry.space_group_name_H-M   'P 1'
#
loop_
_entity.id
_entity.type
_entity.pdbx_description
1 polymer ?
#
loop_
_entity_poly.entity_id
_entity_poly.type
_entity_poly.pdbx_seq_one_letter_code
_entity_poly.pdbx_strand_id
1 'polypeptide(L)'
;MIWTIVIFSVLAVGLAVVIWTTSLPRAFEARRAEAMAAPREKTKLLTEADIAHLPPPVRRYIALTGSIGRPVVTEITMHFDAVMFDAPDAPGMTGPVVQ
;
A
#
# COMPACT_ATOMS: atom_id res chain seq x y z
N MET A 1 9.26 47.47 -0.90
CA MET A 1 8.43 46.79 -1.92
C MET A 1 9.19 45.68 -2.66
N ILE A 2 10.43 45.90 -3.13
CA ILE A 2 11.22 44.83 -3.79
C ILE A 2 11.64 43.74 -2.78
N TRP A 3 12.12 44.14 -1.59
CA TRP A 3 12.53 43.21 -0.54
C TRP A 3 11.40 42.29 -0.03
N THR A 4 10.17 42.80 0.05
CA THR A 4 9.01 42.01 0.45
C THR A 4 8.67 40.94 -0.59
N ILE A 5 8.85 41.25 -1.89
CA ILE A 5 8.66 40.27 -2.98
C ILE A 5 9.73 39.19 -2.92
N VAL A 6 11.00 39.57 -2.71
CA VAL A 6 12.11 38.60 -2.61
C VAL A 6 11.91 37.65 -1.42
N ILE A 7 11.53 38.16 -0.26
CA ILE A 7 11.26 37.34 0.94
C ILE A 7 10.10 36.37 0.68
N PHE A 8 9.00 36.85 0.10
CA PHE A 8 7.86 35.99 -0.24
C PHE A 8 8.23 34.90 -1.24
N SER A 9 9.02 35.21 -2.26
CA SER A 9 9.49 34.23 -3.24
C SER A 9 10.36 33.15 -2.60
N VAL A 10 11.30 33.52 -1.73
CA VAL A 10 12.14 32.56 -1.00
C VAL A 10 11.30 31.67 -0.09
N LEU A 11 10.33 32.23 0.62
CA LEU A 11 9.40 31.47 1.47
C LEU A 11 8.51 30.53 0.65
N ALA A 12 8.00 30.97 -0.50
CA ALA A 12 7.17 30.14 -1.38
C ALA A 12 7.96 28.97 -1.97
N VAL A 13 9.21 29.20 -2.39
CA VAL A 13 10.10 28.13 -2.87
C VAL A 13 10.45 27.17 -1.75
N GLY A 14 10.79 27.67 -0.56
CA GLY A 14 11.06 26.83 0.61
C GLY A 14 9.86 25.97 1.00
N LEU A 15 8.66 26.56 1.04
CA LEU A 15 7.42 25.83 1.32
C LEU A 15 7.12 24.78 0.25
N ALA A 16 7.30 25.12 -1.02
CA ALA A 16 7.14 24.17 -2.11
C ALA A 16 8.08 22.98 -1.97
N VAL A 17 9.36 23.19 -1.62
CA VAL A 17 10.33 22.11 -1.36
C VAL A 17 9.92 21.24 -0.17
N VAL A 18 9.42 21.84 0.91
CA VAL A 18 8.93 21.08 2.07
C VAL A 18 7.73 20.22 1.72
N ILE A 19 6.74 20.77 1.01
CA ILE A 19 5.58 20.01 0.52
C ILE A 19 6.03 18.90 -0.43
N TRP A 20 7.02 19.19 -1.28
CA TRP A 20 7.52 18.25 -2.27
C TRP A 20 8.24 17.05 -1.63
N THR A 21 8.96 17.28 -0.53
CA THR A 21 9.72 16.26 0.20
C THR A 21 8.87 15.46 1.20
N THR A 22 7.78 16.03 1.71
CA THR A 22 6.87 15.38 2.68
C THR A 22 5.69 14.67 2.04
N SER A 23 5.62 14.60 0.71
CA SER A 23 4.49 13.99 0.00
C SER A 23 4.42 12.46 0.20
N LEU A 24 3.40 12.02 0.94
CA LEU A 24 3.11 10.59 1.19
C LEU A 24 2.96 9.76 -0.09
N PRO A 25 2.26 10.23 -1.16
CA PRO A 25 2.10 9.45 -2.38
C PRO A 25 3.44 9.15 -3.06
N ARG A 26 4.39 10.08 -3.09
CA ARG A 26 5.72 9.80 -3.64
C ARG A 26 6.50 8.82 -2.80
N ALA A 27 6.46 8.98 -1.48
CA ALA A 27 7.14 8.06 -0.58
C ALA A 27 6.62 6.63 -0.79
N PHE A 28 5.29 6.47 -0.97
CA PHE A 28 4.68 5.20 -1.32
C PHE A 28 5.15 4.67 -2.68
N GLU A 29 5.07 5.47 -3.75
CA GLU A 29 5.47 5.03 -5.09
C GLU A 29 6.97 4.67 -5.17
N ALA A 30 7.83 5.43 -4.49
CA ALA A 30 9.27 5.12 -4.39
C ALA A 30 9.50 3.77 -3.68
N ARG A 31 8.87 3.56 -2.52
CA ARG A 31 8.96 2.31 -1.74
C ARG A 31 8.40 1.12 -2.52
N ARG A 32 7.30 1.33 -3.26
CA ARG A 32 6.68 0.33 -4.12
C ARG A 32 7.62 -0.07 -5.25
N ALA A 33 8.23 0.91 -5.93
CA ALA A 33 9.21 0.65 -6.99
C ALA A 33 10.42 -0.13 -6.47
N GLU A 34 10.94 0.21 -5.29
CA GLU A 34 12.02 -0.53 -4.63
C GLU A 34 11.61 -1.98 -4.30
N ALA A 35 10.42 -2.18 -3.73
CA ALA A 35 9.90 -3.50 -3.40
C ALA A 35 9.66 -4.37 -4.65
N MET A 36 9.24 -3.76 -5.76
CA MET A 36 9.05 -4.46 -7.05
C MET A 36 10.35 -4.77 -7.78
N ALA A 37 11.40 -3.97 -7.57
CA ALA A 37 12.72 -4.17 -8.15
C ALA A 37 13.51 -5.30 -7.46
N ALA A 38 13.12 -5.68 -6.24
CA ALA A 38 13.71 -6.82 -5.55
C ALA A 38 13.48 -8.11 -6.37
N PRO A 39 14.52 -8.92 -6.64
CA PRO A 39 14.35 -10.18 -7.36
C PRO A 39 13.36 -11.08 -6.63
N ARG A 40 12.19 -11.32 -7.23
CA ARG A 40 11.24 -12.30 -6.70
C ARG A 40 11.92 -13.67 -6.79
N GLU A 41 12.02 -14.37 -5.65
CA GLU A 41 12.52 -15.75 -5.65
C GLU A 41 11.73 -16.58 -6.66
N LYS A 42 12.41 -17.56 -7.28
CA LYS A 42 11.79 -18.49 -8.22
C LYS A 42 10.52 -19.05 -7.62
N THR A 43 9.47 -19.14 -8.43
CA THR A 43 8.16 -19.65 -8.06
C THR A 43 8.26 -20.99 -7.33
N LYS A 44 8.31 -20.94 -5.99
CA LYS A 44 8.31 -22.11 -5.13
C LYS A 44 6.90 -22.68 -5.10
N LEU A 45 6.77 -23.99 -5.17
CA LEU A 45 5.49 -24.67 -4.95
C LEU A 45 5.23 -24.81 -3.45
N LEU A 46 4.00 -24.57 -3.03
CA LEU A 46 3.56 -24.74 -1.65
C LEU A 46 3.51 -26.23 -1.29
N THR A 47 4.20 -26.63 -0.22
CA THR A 47 4.26 -28.02 0.25
C THR A 47 3.62 -28.20 1.62
N GLU A 48 3.37 -29.45 2.02
CA GLU A 48 2.89 -29.82 3.35
C GLU A 48 3.86 -29.38 4.45
N ALA A 49 5.16 -29.43 4.18
CA ALA A 49 6.20 -29.00 5.12
C ALA A 49 6.09 -27.50 5.42
N ASP A 50 5.74 -26.70 4.40
CA ASP A 50 5.59 -25.25 4.55
C ASP A 50 4.43 -24.89 5.49
N ILE A 51 3.38 -25.71 5.56
CA ILE A 51 2.20 -25.45 6.41
C ILE A 51 2.20 -26.22 7.72
N ALA A 52 3.20 -27.06 7.98
CA ALA A 52 3.23 -27.93 9.16
C ALA A 52 3.15 -27.15 10.49
N HIS A 53 3.76 -25.96 10.52
CA HIS A 53 3.76 -25.04 11.66
C HIS A 53 2.40 -24.38 11.95
N LEU A 54 1.45 -24.44 11.01
CA LEU A 54 0.15 -23.79 11.15
C LEU A 54 -0.81 -24.63 12.02
N PRO A 55 -1.77 -23.99 12.71
CA PRO A 55 -2.80 -24.69 13.48
C PRO A 55 -3.61 -25.68 12.62
N PRO A 56 -4.12 -26.78 13.20
CA PRO A 56 -4.86 -27.80 12.45
C PRO A 56 -6.01 -27.28 11.56
N PRO A 57 -6.84 -26.29 12.00
CA PRO A 57 -7.91 -25.75 11.15
C PRO A 57 -7.38 -25.09 9.87
N VAL A 58 -6.26 -24.36 9.96
CA VAL A 58 -5.66 -23.65 8.82
C VAL A 58 -5.06 -24.65 7.84
N ARG A 59 -4.34 -25.67 8.33
CA ARG A 59 -3.81 -26.75 7.47
C ARG A 59 -4.93 -27.47 6.73
N ARG A 60 -6.03 -27.78 7.41
CA ARG A 60 -7.21 -28.41 6.82
C ARG A 60 -7.80 -27.53 5.72
N TYR A 61 -7.94 -26.23 5.98
CA TYR A 61 -8.45 -25.29 4.98
C TYR A 61 -7.55 -25.25 3.73
N ILE A 62 -6.24 -25.10 3.88
CA ILE A 62 -5.28 -25.05 2.76
C ILE A 62 -5.29 -26.34 1.93
N ALA A 63 -5.43 -27.50 2.58
CA ALA A 63 -5.58 -28.77 1.89
C ALA A 63 -6.90 -28.85 1.11
N LEU A 64 -8.01 -28.39 1.71
CA LEU A 64 -9.33 -28.38 1.07
C LEU A 64 -9.40 -27.42 -0.13
N THR A 65 -8.70 -26.28 -0.09
CA THR A 65 -8.64 -25.34 -1.22
C THR A 65 -7.77 -25.82 -2.38
N GLY A 66 -7.05 -26.93 -2.21
CA GLY A 66 -6.14 -27.48 -3.22
C GLY A 66 -4.96 -26.56 -3.52
N SER A 67 -4.51 -25.81 -2.50
CA SER A 67 -3.40 -24.86 -2.63
C SER A 67 -2.03 -25.54 -2.61
N ILE A 68 -1.95 -26.75 -2.06
CA ILE A 68 -0.72 -27.56 -2.06
C ILE A 68 -0.35 -27.95 -3.51
N GLY A 69 0.93 -27.84 -3.85
CA GLY A 69 1.45 -28.05 -5.19
C GLY A 69 1.27 -26.86 -6.14
N ARG A 70 0.64 -25.76 -5.68
CA ARG A 70 0.54 -24.51 -6.44
C ARG A 70 1.68 -23.55 -6.10
N PRO A 71 2.02 -22.61 -7.00
CA PRO A 71 2.88 -21.47 -6.69
C PRO A 71 2.51 -20.77 -5.38
N VAL A 72 3.52 -20.49 -4.55
CA VAL A 72 3.36 -19.66 -3.35
C VAL A 72 2.97 -18.23 -3.78
N VAL A 73 1.90 -17.72 -3.18
CA VAL A 73 1.47 -16.33 -3.37
C VAL A 73 2.41 -15.41 -2.61
N THR A 74 3.04 -14.47 -3.32
CA THR A 74 3.98 -13.50 -2.75
C THR A 74 3.43 -12.08 -2.70
N GLU A 75 2.33 -11.80 -3.40
CA GLU A 75 1.71 -10.48 -3.48
C GLU A 75 0.19 -10.61 -3.53
N ILE A 76 -0.48 -9.75 -2.76
CA ILE A 76 -1.93 -9.60 -2.74
C ILE A 76 -2.22 -8.11 -2.81
N THR A 77 -2.94 -7.69 -3.85
CA THR A 77 -3.43 -6.32 -4.00
C THR A 77 -4.89 -6.28 -3.60
N MET A 78 -5.22 -5.42 -2.63
CA MET A 78 -6.59 -5.20 -2.19
C MET A 78 -7.02 -3.79 -2.57
N HIS A 79 -8.20 -3.67 -3.16
CA HIS A 79 -8.84 -2.39 -3.47
C HIS A 79 -10.06 -2.23 -2.56
N PHE A 80 -10.15 -1.12 -1.85
CA PHE A 80 -11.25 -0.81 -0.96
C PHE A 80 -12.08 0.33 -1.54
N ASP A 81 -13.30 0.02 -1.97
CA ASP A 81 -14.30 1.03 -2.30
C ASP A 81 -15.14 1.30 -1.04
N ALA A 82 -14.82 2.39 -0.33
CA ALA A 82 -15.49 2.75 0.91
C ALA A 82 -16.12 4.15 0.82
N VAL A 83 -17.36 4.27 1.28
CA VAL A 83 -18.03 5.55 1.52
C VAL A 83 -17.98 5.82 3.02
N MET A 84 -17.32 6.90 3.41
CA MET A 84 -17.29 7.35 4.81
C MET A 84 -18.49 8.23 5.10
N PHE A 85 -19.02 8.12 6.32
CA PHE A 85 -20.16 8.89 6.81
C PHE A 85 -19.78 9.52 8.15
N ASP A 86 -20.07 10.80 8.34
CA ASP A 86 -19.77 11.52 9.58
C ASP A 86 -20.75 11.17 10.72
N ALA A 87 -21.98 10.76 10.37
CA ALA A 87 -23.03 10.37 11.30
C ALA A 87 -24.00 9.39 10.61
N PRO A 88 -24.82 8.65 11.39
CA PRO A 88 -25.96 7.93 10.82
C PRO A 88 -26.82 8.88 9.96
N ASP A 89 -27.19 8.44 8.77
CA ASP A 89 -28.00 9.18 7.78
C ASP A 89 -27.35 10.43 7.15
N ALA A 90 -26.08 10.72 7.42
CA ALA A 90 -25.34 11.78 6.74
C ALA A 90 -25.10 11.42 5.25
N PRO A 91 -24.96 12.42 4.36
CA PRO A 91 -24.50 12.14 3.00
C PRO A 91 -23.08 11.55 3.03
N GLY A 92 -22.83 10.58 2.14
CA GLY A 92 -21.52 9.97 2.00
C GLY A 92 -20.46 11.00 1.60
N MET A 93 -19.30 10.96 2.25
CA MET A 93 -18.19 11.86 1.95
C MET A 93 -17.68 11.58 0.54
N THR A 94 -17.77 12.59 -0.34
CA THR A 94 -17.26 12.52 -1.71
C THR A 94 -15.83 13.04 -1.77
N GLY A 95 -14.90 12.29 -1.16
CA GLY A 95 -13.46 12.50 -1.31
C GLY A 95 -12.84 11.36 -2.08
N PRO A 96 -11.80 11.59 -2.91
CA PRO A 96 -11.08 10.49 -3.55
C PRO A 96 -10.41 9.64 -2.46
N VAL A 97 -10.87 8.41 -2.28
CA VAL A 97 -10.17 7.39 -1.48
C VAL A 97 -9.24 6.66 -2.45
N VAL A 98 -8.00 7.14 -2.55
CA VAL A 98 -6.93 6.40 -3.22
C VAL A 98 -5.95 6.02 -2.12
N GLN A 99 -5.97 4.74 -1.73
CA GLN A 99 -4.96 4.15 -0.85
C GLN A 99 -3.77 3.63 -1.66
#